data_AF-A0A9K3HGH7-F1
#
_entry.id   AF-A0A9K3HGH7-F1
#
_cell.length_a   1.000
_cell.length_b   1.000
_cell.length_c   1.000
_cell.angle_alpha   90.00
_cell.angle_beta   90.00
_cell.angle_gamma   90.00
#
_symmetry.space_group_name_H-M   'P 1'
#
loop_
_entity.id
_entity.type
_entity.pdbx_description
1 polymer ?
#
loop_
_entity_poly.entity_id
_entity_poly.type
_entity_poly.pdbx_seq_one_letter_code
_entity_poly.pdbx_strand_id
1 'polypeptide(L)'
;MELSDDETTNQFVDVNVEHNEAEGVHVTFRVDNHYRLPKKWAKEHGSDRNVALKIVDTVGRVWDVEVVVEFSQGCSRYYVQGMKHLVRDKNMAADDVFQLVFVKCKGMFQFN
;
A
#
# COMPACT_ATOMS: atom_id res chain seq x y z
N MET A 1 -21.22 42.56 -32.34
CA MET A 1 -20.77 43.27 -31.13
C MET A 1 -20.35 42.20 -30.14
N GLU A 2 -19.16 42.35 -29.58
CA GLU A 2 -18.37 41.36 -28.83
C GLU A 2 -18.85 41.11 -27.39
N LEU A 3 -18.20 40.10 -26.76
CA LEU A 3 -17.96 39.78 -25.33
C LEU A 3 -18.90 38.70 -24.72
N SER A 4 -18.41 37.47 -24.44
CA SER A 4 -17.67 36.98 -23.22
C SER A 4 -18.61 36.90 -22.00
N ASP A 5 -18.72 35.82 -21.20
CA ASP A 5 -17.68 35.09 -20.48
C ASP A 5 -18.20 33.69 -20.01
N ASP A 6 -17.23 32.81 -19.80
CA ASP A 6 -17.14 31.62 -18.95
C ASP A 6 -18.26 31.33 -17.92
N GLU A 7 -18.82 30.12 -17.95
CA GLU A 7 -19.07 29.37 -16.71
C GLU A 7 -18.83 27.88 -16.97
N THR A 8 -17.59 27.47 -16.70
CA THR A 8 -17.16 26.08 -16.63
C THR A 8 -17.88 25.38 -15.47
N THR A 9 -19.04 24.76 -15.72
CA THR A 9 -19.71 23.95 -14.70
C THR A 9 -19.02 22.59 -14.63
N ASN A 10 -18.18 22.44 -13.60
CA ASN A 10 -17.52 21.20 -13.20
C ASN A 10 -18.47 20.01 -13.32
N GLN A 11 -18.29 19.19 -14.35
CA GLN A 11 -18.78 17.83 -14.36
C GLN A 11 -18.07 17.12 -13.20
N PHE A 12 -18.80 16.95 -12.10
CA PHE A 12 -18.49 15.93 -11.13
C PHE A 12 -18.50 14.61 -11.88
N VAL A 13 -17.32 14.18 -12.31
CA VAL A 13 -17.09 12.84 -12.80
C VAL A 13 -17.49 11.92 -11.66
N ASP A 14 -18.65 11.28 -11.85
CA ASP A 14 -19.03 10.05 -11.21
C ASP A 14 -17.88 9.08 -11.45
N VAL A 15 -16.93 9.04 -10.52
CA VAL A 15 -15.88 8.03 -10.50
C VAL A 15 -16.61 6.77 -10.12
N ASN A 16 -17.16 6.11 -11.13
CA ASN A 16 -17.66 4.76 -11.06
C ASN A 16 -16.43 3.89 -10.77
N VAL A 17 -16.05 3.83 -9.49
CA VAL A 17 -15.06 2.87 -8.99
C VAL A 17 -15.75 1.52 -9.07
N GLU A 18 -15.67 0.90 -10.25
CA GLU A 18 -15.82 -0.55 -10.37
C GLU A 18 -14.79 -1.15 -9.40
N HIS A 19 -15.26 -1.48 -8.20
CA HIS A 19 -14.50 -2.26 -7.23
C HIS A 19 -14.39 -3.67 -7.81
N ASN A 20 -13.44 -3.84 -8.71
CA ASN A 20 -13.00 -5.13 -9.14
C ASN A 20 -12.28 -5.75 -7.94
N GLU A 21 -12.94 -6.65 -7.21
CA GLU A 21 -12.38 -7.33 -6.03
C GLU A 21 -11.13 -8.18 -6.35
N ALA A 22 -10.75 -8.27 -7.64
CA ALA A 22 -9.50 -8.83 -8.13
C ALA A 22 -8.34 -7.82 -8.19
N GLU A 23 -8.60 -6.52 -8.12
CA GLU A 23 -7.59 -5.46 -8.16
C GLU A 23 -7.14 -5.13 -6.73
N GLY A 24 -5.94 -5.60 -6.37
CA GLY A 24 -5.39 -5.32 -5.05
C GLY A 24 -5.10 -3.83 -4.84
N VAL A 25 -4.92 -3.44 -3.58
CA VAL A 25 -4.67 -2.04 -3.22
C VAL A 25 -3.18 -1.75 -3.25
N HIS A 26 -2.78 -0.74 -4.03
CA HIS A 26 -1.39 -0.32 -4.09
C HIS A 26 -0.94 0.35 -2.78
N VAL A 27 0.19 -0.12 -2.26
CA VAL A 27 0.86 0.40 -1.06
C VAL A 27 2.28 0.77 -1.42
N THR A 28 2.64 2.01 -1.17
CA THR A 28 3.96 2.54 -1.51
C THR A 28 4.85 2.57 -0.28
N PHE A 29 6.08 2.08 -0.44
CA PHE A 29 7.09 2.02 0.60
C PHE A 29 8.37 2.71 0.14
N ARG A 30 9.15 3.18 1.12
CA ARG A 30 10.52 3.67 0.92
C ARG A 30 11.48 2.74 1.64
N VAL A 31 12.66 2.52 1.08
CA VAL A 31 13.73 1.75 1.73
C VAL A 31 14.42 2.62 2.79
N ASP A 32 13.81 2.69 3.98
CA ASP A 32 14.28 3.47 5.13
C ASP A 32 14.34 2.67 6.44
N ASN A 33 14.23 1.34 6.34
CA ASN A 33 14.07 0.37 7.44
C ASN A 33 12.81 0.57 8.32
N HIS A 34 11.92 1.48 7.94
CA HIS A 34 10.68 1.79 8.65
C HIS A 34 9.49 1.76 7.68
N TYR A 35 9.09 0.56 7.27
CA TYR A 35 8.02 0.33 6.30
C TYR A 35 6.63 0.59 6.89
N ARG A 36 6.26 1.87 7.03
CA ARG A 36 5.03 2.30 7.69
C ARG A 36 3.81 2.07 6.81
N LEU A 37 2.72 1.65 7.44
CA LEU A 37 1.39 1.61 6.84
C LEU A 37 0.56 2.81 7.31
N PRO A 38 -0.15 3.50 6.41
CA PRO A 38 -1.08 4.55 6.81
C PRO A 38 -2.16 3.97 7.75
N LYS A 39 -2.44 4.65 8.87
CA LYS A 39 -3.42 4.19 9.87
C LYS A 39 -4.81 3.92 9.28
N LYS A 40 -5.28 4.77 8.37
CA LYS A 40 -6.57 4.59 7.69
C LYS A 40 -6.56 3.30 6.87
N TRP A 41 -5.50 3.10 6.08
CA TRP A 41 -5.29 1.91 5.26
C TRP A 41 -5.25 0.63 6.12
N ALA A 42 -4.45 0.63 7.19
CA ALA A 42 -4.31 -0.54 8.07
C ALA A 42 -5.66 -0.99 8.64
N LYS A 43 -6.50 -0.05 9.09
CA LYS A 43 -7.85 -0.34 9.61
C LYS A 43 -8.81 -0.83 8.55
N GLU A 44 -8.82 -0.18 7.39
CA GLU A 44 -9.74 -0.52 6.28
C GLU A 44 -9.49 -1.92 5.72
N HIS A 45 -8.23 -2.37 5.76
CA HIS A 45 -7.80 -3.65 5.22
C HIS A 45 -7.49 -4.72 6.28
N GLY A 46 -7.86 -4.49 7.56
CA GLY A 46 -7.72 -5.47 8.64
C GLY A 46 -6.27 -5.81 9.00
N SER A 47 -5.35 -4.91 8.67
CA SER A 47 -3.92 -4.91 9.04
C SER A 47 -3.68 -4.03 10.28
N ASP A 48 -4.69 -3.83 11.12
CA ASP A 48 -4.64 -3.05 12.35
C ASP A 48 -4.32 -3.87 13.60
N ARG A 49 -3.82 -5.09 13.38
CA ARG A 49 -3.39 -6.08 14.38
C ARG A 49 -2.10 -6.74 13.91
N ASN A 50 -1.41 -7.41 14.82
CA ASN A 50 -0.25 -8.22 14.45
C ASN A 50 -0.71 -9.37 13.55
N VAL A 51 -0.19 -9.43 12.33
CA VAL A 51 -0.57 -10.46 11.36
C VAL A 51 0.60 -10.79 10.45
N ALA A 52 0.90 -12.09 10.34
CA ALA A 52 1.83 -12.60 9.35
C ALA A 52 1.21 -12.53 7.95
N LEU A 53 1.95 -11.96 7.01
CA LEU A 53 1.59 -11.85 5.61
C LEU A 53 2.73 -12.40 4.74
N LYS A 54 2.44 -12.54 3.45
CA LYS A 54 3.43 -12.92 2.45
C LYS A 54 3.53 -11.84 1.39
N ILE A 55 4.73 -11.66 0.86
CA ILE A 55 4.98 -10.92 -0.37
C ILE A 55 5.32 -11.96 -1.44
N VAL A 56 4.63 -11.92 -2.57
CA VAL A 56 4.86 -12.83 -3.69
C VAL A 56 5.21 -12.02 -4.94
N ASP A 57 6.29 -12.36 -5.64
CA ASP A 57 6.59 -11.71 -6.92
C ASP A 57 6.01 -12.47 -8.13
N THR A 58 6.15 -11.84 -9.30
CA THR A 58 5.68 -12.37 -10.59
C THR A 58 6.34 -13.69 -11.00
N VAL A 59 7.50 -14.04 -10.43
CA VAL A 59 8.19 -15.31 -10.69
C VAL A 59 7.97 -16.34 -9.57
N GLY A 60 7.10 -16.04 -8.60
CA GLY A 60 6.69 -16.94 -7.53
C GLY A 60 7.62 -17.00 -6.32
N ARG A 61 8.59 -16.08 -6.20
CA ARG A 61 9.38 -15.94 -4.96
C ARG A 61 8.51 -15.40 -3.85
N VAL A 62 8.76 -15.88 -2.63
CA VAL A 62 7.97 -15.55 -1.46
C VAL A 62 8.87 -15.00 -0.36
N TRP A 63 8.44 -13.91 0.26
CA TRP A 63 9.02 -13.38 1.49
C TRP A 63 7.95 -13.32 2.57
N ASP A 64 8.21 -13.95 3.71
CA ASP A 64 7.36 -13.85 4.88
C ASP A 64 7.62 -12.51 5.60
N VAL A 65 6.55 -11.79 5.90
CA VAL A 65 6.58 -10.49 6.57
C VAL A 65 5.51 -10.44 7.64
N GLU A 66 5.60 -9.47 8.54
CA GLU A 66 4.61 -9.28 9.59
C GLU A 66 4.18 -7.82 9.66
N VAL A 67 2.87 -7.58 9.68
CA VAL A 67 2.36 -6.28 10.12
C VAL A 67 2.41 -6.27 11.62
N VAL A 68 3.04 -5.26 12.20
CA VAL A 68 3.16 -5.08 13.64
C VAL A 68 2.54 -3.75 14.03
N VAL A 69 1.87 -3.76 15.18
CA VAL A 69 1.23 -2.60 15.79
C VAL A 69 2.03 -2.16 17.02
N GLU A 70 2.55 -0.95 16.97
CA GLU A 70 3.14 -0.30 18.15
C GLU A 70 2.24 0.78 18.68
N PHE A 71 2.15 0.89 20.00
CA PHE A 71 1.51 2.01 20.67
C PHE A 71 2.58 2.99 21.13
N SER A 72 2.56 4.21 20.60
CA SER A 72 3.47 5.28 20.98
C SER A 72 2.69 6.56 21.20
N GLN A 73 2.84 7.19 22.37
CA GLN A 73 2.19 8.45 22.73
C GLN A 73 0.65 8.44 22.52
N GLY A 74 -0.01 7.33 22.88
CA GLY A 74 -1.45 7.17 22.71
C GLY A 74 -1.91 6.93 21.27
N CYS A 75 -0.99 6.81 20.31
CA CYS A 75 -1.29 6.55 18.90
C CYS A 75 -0.75 5.19 18.47
N SER A 76 -1.60 4.37 17.86
CA SER A 76 -1.17 3.16 17.15
C SER A 76 -0.42 3.53 15.87
N ARG A 77 0.75 2.92 15.69
CA ARG A 77 1.57 2.95 14.48
C ARG A 77 1.63 1.56 13.90
N TYR A 78 1.54 1.48 12.59
CA TYR A 78 1.48 0.22 11.85
C TYR A 78 2.68 0.18 10.93
N TYR A 79 3.40 -0.92 10.92
CA TYR A 79 4.56 -1.09 10.05
C TYR A 79 4.72 -2.55 9.66
N VAL A 80 5.48 -2.80 8.59
CA VAL A 80 5.78 -4.12 8.09
C VAL A 80 7.22 -4.49 8.41
N GLN A 81 7.41 -5.56 9.17
CA GLN A 81 8.72 -6.16 9.46
C GLN A 81 9.05 -7.27 8.45
N GLY A 82 10.34 -7.64 8.36
CA GLY A 82 10.80 -8.73 7.48
C GLY A 82 11.16 -8.31 6.05
N MET A 83 10.98 -7.04 5.68
CA MET A 83 11.25 -6.49 4.34
C MET A 83 12.73 -6.55 3.89
N LYS A 84 13.67 -6.77 4.82
CA LYS A 84 15.12 -6.77 4.53
C LYS A 84 15.51 -7.80 3.45
N HIS A 85 14.86 -8.97 3.44
CA HIS A 85 15.14 -10.00 2.45
C HIS A 85 14.67 -9.59 1.05
N LEU A 86 13.45 -9.05 0.95
CA LEU A 86 12.92 -8.50 -0.32
C LEU A 86 13.86 -7.43 -0.89
N VAL A 87 14.20 -6.43 -0.07
CA VAL A 87 15.08 -5.30 -0.46
C VAL A 87 16.41 -5.79 -1.00
N ARG A 88 17.05 -6.74 -0.31
CA ARG A 88 18.31 -7.34 -0.73
C ARG A 88 18.15 -8.13 -2.04
N ASP A 89 17.15 -9.00 -2.12
CA ASP A 89 16.97 -9.92 -3.24
C ASP A 89 16.52 -9.19 -4.53
N LYS A 90 15.89 -8.02 -4.39
CA LYS A 90 15.50 -7.11 -5.48
C LYS A 90 16.54 -6.01 -5.75
N ASN A 91 17.67 -6.03 -5.04
CA ASN A 91 18.78 -5.08 -5.20
C ASN A 91 18.34 -3.61 -5.10
N MET A 92 17.42 -3.31 -4.18
CA MET A 92 16.96 -1.93 -3.95
C MET A 92 17.98 -1.17 -3.11
N ALA A 93 18.23 0.09 -3.49
CA ALA A 93 19.09 1.00 -2.75
C ALA A 93 18.35 1.68 -1.60
N ALA A 94 19.10 2.28 -0.68
CA ALA A 94 18.52 3.15 0.34
C ALA A 94 17.77 4.30 -0.34
N ASP A 95 16.64 4.69 0.24
CA ASP A 95 15.72 5.72 -0.29
C ASP A 95 14.96 5.37 -1.57
N ASP A 96 15.17 4.19 -2.15
CA ASP A 96 14.33 3.72 -3.25
C ASP A 96 12.86 3.65 -2.82
N VAL A 97 11.98 4.01 -3.75
CA VAL A 97 10.54 3.91 -3.57
C VAL A 97 10.04 2.73 -4.39
N PHE A 98 9.28 1.84 -3.76
CA PHE A 98 8.69 0.68 -4.41
C PHE A 98 7.24 0.51 -3.99
N GLN A 99 6.51 -0.26 -4.79
CA GLN A 99 5.08 -0.47 -4.58
C GLN A 99 4.77 -1.95 -4.44
N LEU A 100 3.88 -2.26 -3.51
CA LEU A 100 3.28 -3.57 -3.33
C LEU A 100 1.78 -3.49 -3.60
N VAL A 101 1.20 -4.54 -4.15
CA VAL A 101 -0.24 -4.65 -4.36
C VAL A 101 -0.82 -5.58 -3.30
N PHE A 102 -1.64 -5.06 -2.39
CA PHE A 102 -2.31 -5.86 -1.37
C PHE A 102 -3.57 -6.52 -1.91
N VAL A 103 -3.54 -7.84 -2.05
CA VAL A 103 -4.66 -8.63 -2.54
C VAL A 103 -5.49 -9.10 -1.34
N LYS A 104 -6.52 -8.32 -0.97
CA LYS A 104 -7.33 -8.52 0.23
C LYS A 104 -7.93 -9.93 0.33
N CYS A 105 -8.49 -10.46 -0.77
CA CYS A 105 -9.09 -11.80 -0.81
C CYS A 105 -8.09 -12.93 -0.57
N LYS A 106 -6.78 -12.67 -0.73
CA LYS A 106 -5.71 -13.64 -0.50
C LYS A 106 -4.87 -13.34 0.74
N GLY A 107 -5.07 -12.19 1.39
CA GLY A 107 -4.29 -11.78 2.56
C GLY A 107 -2.79 -11.72 2.29
N MET A 108 -2.38 -11.21 1.13
CA MET A 108 -0.96 -11.13 0.75
C MET A 108 -0.64 -9.88 -0.06
N PHE A 109 0.63 -9.52 -0.13
CA PHE A 109 1.17 -8.51 -1.04
C PHE A 109 1.74 -9.16 -2.29
N GLN A 110 1.66 -8.46 -3.41
CA GLN A 110 2.34 -8.79 -4.66
C GLN A 110 3.41 -7.74 -4.97
N PHE A 111 4.58 -8.20 -5.39
CA PHE A 111 5.68 -7.38 -5.87
C PHE A 111 5.79 -7.55 -7.40
N ASN A 112 5.48 -6.49 -8.15
CA ASN A 112 5.52 -6.51 -9.62
C ASN A 112 6.88 -6.06 -10.17
#